data_AF-A0A7V9HBW5-F1
#
_entry.id   AF-A0A7V9HBW5-F1
#
_cell.length_a   1.000
_cell.length_b   1.000
_cell.length_c   1.000
_cell.angle_alpha   90.00
_cell.angle_beta   90.00
_cell.angle_gamma   90.00
#
_symmetry.space_group_name_H-M   'P 1'
#
loop_
_entity.id
_entity.type
_entity.pdbx_description
1 polymer ?
#
loop_
_entity_poly.entity_id
_entity_poly.type
_entity_poly.pdbx_seq_one_letter_code
_entity_poly.pdbx_strand_id
1 'polypeptide(L)'
;MRAALSTLATTAVFLALTAPVAFAQSVGGNDGGEGWWGETNDKVVTNFGFLLIAFFPLFIFVMSIIQWRLDKRKDRRKAAAKARAGRADLRGGW
;
A
#
# COMPACT_ATOMS: atom_id res chain seq x y z
N MET A 1 -36.03 -7.07 -34.13
CA MET A 1 -34.92 -6.42 -33.40
C MET A 1 -35.16 -6.36 -31.89
N ARG A 2 -36.31 -5.88 -31.40
CA ARG A 2 -36.60 -5.78 -29.95
C ARG A 2 -36.52 -7.13 -29.21
N ALA A 3 -37.09 -8.19 -29.79
CA ALA A 3 -37.01 -9.54 -29.23
C ALA A 3 -35.58 -10.12 -29.20
N ALA A 4 -34.74 -9.78 -30.18
CA ALA A 4 -33.35 -10.21 -30.24
C ALA A 4 -32.48 -9.49 -29.19
N LEU A 5 -32.75 -8.19 -28.98
CA LEU A 5 -32.10 -7.40 -27.93
C LEU A 5 -32.49 -7.88 -26.54
N SER A 6 -33.77 -8.25 -26.32
CA SER A 6 -34.21 -8.80 -25.03
C SER A 6 -33.58 -10.16 -24.75
N THR A 7 -33.51 -11.07 -25.74
CA THR A 7 -32.84 -12.36 -25.54
C THR A 7 -31.37 -12.19 -25.23
N LEU A 8 -30.68 -11.28 -25.94
CA LEU A 8 -29.25 -11.04 -25.73
C LEU A 8 -28.98 -10.42 -24.35
N ALA A 9 -29.83 -9.50 -23.91
CA ALA A 9 -29.77 -8.93 -22.57
C ALA A 9 -30.02 -9.98 -21.48
N THR A 10 -31.02 -10.84 -21.65
CA THR A 10 -31.31 -11.92 -20.69
C THR A 10 -30.17 -12.93 -20.62
N THR A 11 -29.59 -13.32 -21.75
CA THR A 11 -28.42 -14.21 -21.79
C THR A 11 -27.20 -13.56 -21.15
N ALA A 12 -26.94 -12.28 -21.39
CA ALA A 12 -25.82 -11.56 -20.78
C ALA A 12 -25.99 -11.42 -19.26
N VAL A 13 -27.19 -11.13 -18.78
CA VAL A 13 -27.50 -11.07 -17.34
C VAL A 13 -27.35 -12.44 -16.70
N PHE A 14 -27.85 -13.50 -17.36
CA PHE A 14 -27.70 -14.86 -16.88
C PHE A 14 -26.22 -15.25 -16.77
N LEU A 15 -25.43 -14.99 -17.82
CA LEU A 15 -23.98 -15.22 -17.82
C LEU A 15 -23.26 -14.42 -16.73
N ALA A 16 -23.62 -13.15 -16.53
CA ALA A 16 -23.02 -12.31 -15.49
C ALA A 16 -23.32 -12.82 -14.08
N LEU A 17 -24.53 -13.34 -13.84
CA LEU A 17 -24.94 -13.90 -12.56
C LEU A 17 -24.31 -15.28 -12.30
N THR A 18 -24.07 -16.08 -13.34
CA THR A 18 -23.44 -17.40 -13.22
C THR A 18 -21.92 -17.39 -13.35
N ALA A 19 -21.33 -16.28 -13.81
CA ALA A 19 -19.88 -16.12 -13.99
C ALA A 19 -19.06 -16.43 -12.72
N PRO A 20 -19.45 -15.99 -11.50
CA PRO A 20 -18.68 -16.28 -10.29
C PRO A 20 -18.57 -17.78 -10.01
N VAL A 21 -19.59 -18.56 -10.35
CA VAL A 21 -19.60 -20.02 -10.16
C VAL A 21 -18.66 -20.71 -11.15
N ALA A 22 -18.53 -20.20 -12.37
CA ALA A 22 -17.61 -20.72 -13.37
C ALA A 22 -16.13 -20.41 -13.03
N PHE A 23 -15.86 -19.24 -12.44
CA PHE A 23 -14.50 -18.90 -11.96
C PHE A 23 -14.11 -19.58 -10.64
N ALA A 24 -15.08 -20.13 -9.91
CA ALA A 24 -14.81 -20.93 -8.71
C ALA A 24 -14.26 -22.32 -9.03
N GLN A 25 -14.46 -22.83 -10.26
CA GLN A 25 -13.90 -24.09 -10.72
C GLN A 25 -12.48 -23.84 -11.26
N SER A 26 -11.52 -23.60 -10.36
CA SER A 26 -10.12 -23.54 -10.74
C SER A 26 -9.68 -24.90 -11.31
N VAL A 27 -9.04 -24.83 -12.48
CA VAL A 27 -8.46 -25.97 -13.18
C VAL A 27 -7.34 -26.55 -12.31
N GLY A 28 -7.66 -27.58 -11.52
CA GLY A 28 -6.69 -28.38 -10.76
C GLY A 28 -6.92 -28.39 -9.24
N GLY A 29 -7.91 -29.16 -8.79
CA GLY A 29 -7.92 -29.78 -7.46
C GLY A 29 -8.29 -28.90 -6.26
N ASN A 30 -9.52 -29.13 -5.76
CA ASN A 30 -9.97 -28.98 -4.36
C ASN A 30 -10.22 -27.55 -3.80
N ASP A 31 -11.40 -27.02 -4.10
CA ASP A 31 -12.42 -26.54 -3.16
C ASP A 31 -12.00 -25.88 -1.81
N GLY A 32 -11.65 -24.58 -1.79
CA GLY A 32 -11.31 -23.95 -0.50
C GLY A 32 -11.12 -22.43 -0.36
N GLY A 33 -11.74 -21.54 -1.16
CA GLY A 33 -11.78 -20.09 -0.80
C GLY A 33 -10.41 -19.39 -0.64
N GLU A 34 -9.37 -19.89 -1.29
CA GLU A 34 -7.95 -19.59 -0.99
C GLU A 34 -7.42 -18.29 -1.64
N GLY A 35 -8.27 -17.56 -2.34
CA GLY A 35 -7.88 -16.33 -3.05
C GLY A 35 -6.84 -16.58 -4.16
N TRP A 36 -6.15 -15.53 -4.60
CA TRP A 36 -5.21 -15.60 -5.73
C TRP A 36 -3.88 -16.29 -5.40
N TRP A 37 -3.61 -16.51 -4.12
CA TRP A 37 -2.35 -17.09 -3.64
C TRP A 37 -2.39 -18.62 -3.55
N GLY A 38 -3.59 -19.22 -3.58
CA GLY A 38 -3.80 -20.66 -3.44
C GLY A 38 -3.58 -21.17 -2.01
N GLU A 39 -3.51 -22.50 -1.86
CA GLU A 39 -3.46 -23.18 -0.57
C GLU A 39 -2.29 -22.68 0.27
N THR A 40 -2.62 -22.07 1.41
CA THR A 40 -1.62 -21.54 2.33
C THR A 40 -1.09 -22.67 3.20
N ASN A 41 0.20 -23.00 3.00
CA ASN A 41 0.91 -23.99 3.80
C ASN A 41 1.62 -23.34 5.01
N ASP A 42 1.86 -24.08 6.08
CA ASP A 42 2.58 -23.67 7.30
C ASP A 42 3.91 -22.97 7.01
N LYS A 43 4.61 -23.39 5.95
CA LYS A 43 5.86 -22.75 5.51
C LYS A 43 5.66 -21.31 5.04
N VAL A 44 4.57 -21.04 4.32
CA VAL A 44 4.24 -19.69 3.81
C VAL A 44 3.92 -18.78 4.99
N VAL A 45 3.08 -19.25 5.92
CA VAL A 45 2.70 -18.50 7.12
C VAL A 45 3.91 -18.20 7.98
N THR A 46 4.76 -19.20 8.21
CA THR A 46 5.97 -19.06 9.04
C THR A 46 6.96 -18.05 8.43
N ASN A 47 7.23 -18.15 7.13
CA ASN A 47 8.10 -17.20 6.44
C ASN A 47 7.53 -15.78 6.44
N PHE A 48 6.22 -15.63 6.28
CA PHE A 48 5.56 -14.34 6.38
C PHE A 48 5.67 -13.77 7.80
N GLY A 49 5.53 -14.59 8.83
CA GLY A 49 5.78 -14.22 10.22
C GLY A 49 7.19 -13.68 10.44
N PHE A 50 8.22 -14.38 9.95
CA PHE A 50 9.61 -13.89 10.02
C PHE A 50 9.82 -12.58 9.26
N LEU A 51 9.18 -12.44 8.09
CA LEU A 51 9.23 -11.21 7.33
C LEU A 51 8.67 -10.04 8.14
N LEU A 52 7.51 -10.20 8.79
CA LEU A 52 6.92 -9.15 9.62
C LEU A 52 7.82 -8.78 10.81
N ILE A 53 8.36 -9.78 11.50
CA ILE A 53 9.26 -9.58 12.65
C ILE A 53 10.49 -8.77 12.24
N ALA A 54 11.07 -9.03 11.06
CA ALA A 54 12.23 -8.29 10.57
C ALA A 54 11.84 -6.93 9.95
N PHE A 55 10.70 -6.86 9.25
CA PHE A 55 10.29 -5.71 8.47
C PHE A 55 9.97 -4.49 9.34
N PHE A 56 9.16 -4.65 10.39
CA PHE A 56 8.76 -3.52 11.22
C PHE A 56 9.91 -2.78 11.90
N PRO A 57 10.85 -3.45 12.61
CA PRO A 57 11.97 -2.75 13.23
C PRO A 57 12.86 -2.10 12.18
N LEU A 58 13.11 -2.77 11.04
CA LEU A 58 13.91 -2.20 9.96
C LEU A 58 13.22 -0.97 9.35
N PHE A 59 11.92 -1.04 9.12
CA PHE A 59 11.14 0.07 8.57
C PHE A 59 11.15 1.27 9.52
N ILE A 60 10.87 1.06 10.81
CA ILE A 60 10.91 2.11 11.84
C ILE A 60 12.31 2.74 11.88
N PHE A 61 13.35 1.92 11.89
CA PHE A 61 14.74 2.40 11.88
C PHE A 61 15.04 3.27 10.66
N VAL A 62 14.70 2.81 9.46
CA VAL A 62 14.92 3.57 8.21
C VAL A 62 14.13 4.89 8.23
N MET A 63 12.85 4.85 8.60
CA MET A 63 12.03 6.06 8.72
C MET A 63 12.60 7.03 9.75
N SER A 64 13.12 6.53 10.87
CA SER A 64 13.74 7.37 11.92
C SER A 64 14.99 8.09 11.40
N ILE A 65 15.85 7.40 10.64
CA ILE A 65 17.02 8.01 10.00
C ILE A 65 16.60 9.09 9.00
N ILE A 66 15.57 8.81 8.18
CA ILE A 66 15.08 9.76 7.19
C ILE A 66 14.53 11.01 7.89
N GLN A 67 13.70 10.85 8.91
CA GLN A 67 13.17 11.95 9.72
C GLN A 67 14.31 12.78 10.31
N TRP A 68 15.30 12.14 10.95
CA TRP A 68 16.45 12.82 11.53
C TRP A 68 17.27 13.62 10.50
N ARG A 69 17.49 13.06 9.32
CA ARG A 69 18.19 13.77 8.22
C ARG A 69 17.43 15.02 7.78
N LEU A 70 16.10 14.92 7.66
CA LEU A 70 15.26 16.04 7.27
C LEU A 70 15.23 17.13 8.34
N ASP A 71 15.14 16.76 9.62
CA ASP A 71 15.11 17.72 10.71
C ASP A 71 16.46 18.44 10.86
N LYS A 72 17.59 17.75 10.73
CA LYS A 72 18.91 18.40 10.62
C LYS A 72 18.96 19.44 9.49
N ARG A 73 18.36 19.15 8.34
CA ARG A 73 18.30 20.11 7.22
C ARG A 73 17.43 21.31 7.55
N LYS A 74 16.29 21.11 8.21
CA LYS A 74 15.40 22.20 8.66
C LYS A 74 16.10 23.07 9.70
N ASP A 75 16.77 22.48 10.68
CA ASP A 75 17.44 23.21 11.75
C ASP A 75 18.59 24.05 11.24
N ARG A 76 19.37 23.55 10.27
CA ARG A 76 20.39 24.35 9.58
C ARG A 76 19.80 25.59 8.90
N ARG A 77 18.62 25.46 8.29
CA ARG A 77 17.92 26.60 7.65
C ARG A 77 17.43 27.60 8.68
N LYS A 78 16.82 27.12 9.77
CA LYS A 78 16.34 27.95 10.88
C LYS A 78 17.51 28.70 11.54
N ALA A 79 18.62 28.02 11.81
CA ALA A 79 19.83 28.63 12.37
C ALA A 79 20.38 29.73 11.46
N ALA A 80 20.45 29.49 10.15
CA ALA A 80 20.89 30.50 9.19
C ALA A 80 19.93 31.69 9.11
N ALA A 81 18.62 31.47 9.20
CA ALA A 81 17.62 32.55 9.25
C ALA A 81 17.76 33.39 10.54
N LYS A 82 17.87 32.73 11.70
CA LYS A 82 18.08 33.40 13.00
C LYS A 82 19.37 34.21 13.02
N ALA A 83 20.46 33.69 12.45
CA ALA A 83 21.72 34.41 12.34
C ALA A 83 21.63 35.67 11.46
N ARG A 84 20.79 35.65 10.40
CA ARG A 84 20.53 36.84 9.58
C ARG A 84 19.70 37.88 10.33
N ALA A 85 18.66 37.45 11.03
CA ALA A 85 17.81 38.34 11.83
C ALA A 85 18.61 39.04 12.94
N GLY A 86 19.41 38.29 13.72
CA GLY A 86 20.23 38.89 14.77
C GLY A 86 21.29 39.87 14.26
N ARG A 87 21.78 39.70 13.03
CA ARG A 87 22.67 40.69 12.38
C ARG A 87 21.93 41.94 11.89
N ALA A 88 20.65 41.83 11.53
CA ALA A 88 19.82 42.96 11.15
C ALA A 88 19.45 43.81 12.37
N ASP A 89 19.10 43.17 13.49
CA ASP A 89 18.81 43.85 14.75
C ASP A 89 20.03 44.64 15.26
N LEU A 90 21.25 44.12 15.10
CA LEU A 90 22.49 44.84 15.43
C LEU A 90 22.76 46.07 14.52
N ARG A 91 22.12 46.17 13.35
CA ARG A 91 22.24 47.32 12.44
C ARG A 91 21.12 48.34 12.61
N GLY A 92 20.01 47.97 13.24
CA GLY A 92 18.92 48.87 13.61
C GLY A 92 19.11 49.40 15.03
N GLY A 93 20.17 50.20 15.24
CA GLY A 93 20.30 50.98 16.47
C GLY A 93 19.19 52.03 16.54
N TRP A 94 18.61 52.21 17.74
CA TRP A 94 17.86 53.42 18.07
C TRP A 94 18.75 54.66 17.97
#